data_AF-A0AAN8RVP9-F1
#
_entry.id   AF-A0AAN8RVP9-F1
#
_cell.length_a   1.000
_cell.length_b   1.000
_cell.length_c   1.000
_cell.angle_alpha   90.00
_cell.angle_beta   90.00
_cell.angle_gamma   90.00
#
_symmetry.space_group_name_H-M   'P 1'
#
loop_
_entity.id
_entity.type
_entity.pdbx_description
1 polymer ?
#
loop_
_entity_poly.entity_id
_entity_poly.type
_entity_poly.pdbx_seq_one_letter_code
_entity_poly.pdbx_strand_id
1 'polypeptide(L)' 'MTGDSVHMAHALKRISYATCDPEGTQFSFLAREPRGHFSLQYCHSFVTQTPEQVSTKMSVQVHGERMLNR' A
#
# COMPACT_ATOMS: atom_id res chain seq x y z
N MET A 1 5.24 -5.22 26.03
CA MET A 1 5.90 -4.90 24.74
C MET A 1 4.87 -4.18 23.89
N THR A 2 4.92 -2.86 23.80
CA THR A 2 3.96 -2.03 23.05
C THR A 2 4.23 -2.19 21.55
N GLY A 3 3.27 -2.74 20.81
CA GLY A 3 3.39 -3.10 19.39
C GLY A 3 3.34 -1.93 18.40
N ASP A 4 3.74 -0.72 18.82
CA ASP A 4 3.56 0.52 18.05
C ASP A 4 4.83 0.92 17.29
N SER A 5 5.51 -0.04 16.66
CA SER A 5 6.67 0.23 15.80
C SER A 5 6.27 0.35 14.33
N VAL A 6 6.64 1.45 13.69
CA VAL A 6 6.50 1.61 12.24
C VAL A 6 7.54 0.74 11.55
N HIS A 7 7.09 -0.35 10.93
CA HIS A 7 7.97 -1.25 10.17
C HIS A 7 8.27 -0.73 8.77
N MET A 8 7.34 0.01 8.16
CA MET A 8 7.52 0.59 6.82
C MET A 8 6.80 1.93 6.66
N ALA A 9 7.40 2.85 5.90
CA ALA A 9 6.80 4.13 5.54
C ALA A 9 7.17 4.51 4.09
N HIS A 10 6.17 4.66 3.23
CA HIS A 10 6.34 5.12 1.85
C HIS A 10 5.74 6.50 1.66
N ALA A 11 6.52 7.42 1.09
CA ALA A 11 5.97 8.64 0.51
C ALA A 11 5.15 8.26 -0.73
N LEU A 12 3.94 8.80 -0.86
CA LEU A 12 3.01 8.45 -1.95
C LEU A 12 3.59 8.61 -3.34
N LYS A 13 4.46 9.61 -3.56
CA LYS A 13 5.22 9.81 -4.81
C LYS A 13 6.10 8.62 -5.23
N ARG A 14 6.27 7.63 -4.36
CA ARG A 14 7.00 6.39 -4.65
C ARG A 14 6.08 5.27 -5.10
N ILE A 15 4.77 5.37 -4.87
CA ILE A 15 3.77 4.37 -5.26
C ILE A 15 3.36 4.65 -6.71
N SER A 16 3.53 3.66 -7.58
CA SER A 16 3.20 3.75 -9.01
C SER A 16 1.89 3.06 -9.36
N TYR A 17 1.49 2.06 -8.56
CA TYR A 17 0.30 1.27 -8.77
C TYR A 17 -0.20 0.71 -7.43
N ALA A 18 -1.51 0.59 -7.27
CA ALA A 18 -2.15 -0.06 -6.13
C ALA A 18 -3.39 -0.81 -6.58
N THR A 19 -3.65 -1.97 -5.97
CA THR A 19 -4.82 -2.80 -6.22
C THR A 19 -5.44 -3.27 -4.91
N CYS A 20 -6.74 -3.48 -4.94
CA CYS A 20 -7.57 -3.87 -3.81
C CYS A 20 -8.48 -5.01 -4.28
N ASP A 21 -8.36 -6.19 -3.66
CA ASP A 21 -9.18 -7.36 -3.91
C ASP A 21 -9.87 -7.76 -2.59
N PRO A 22 -11.07 -7.23 -2.32
CA PRO A 22 -11.82 -7.56 -1.11
C PRO A 22 -12.22 -9.04 -1.05
N GLU A 23 -12.57 -9.66 -2.18
CA GLU A 23 -12.96 -11.08 -2.23
C GLU A 23 -11.77 -11.98 -1.88
N GLY A 24 -10.58 -11.64 -2.36
CA GLY A 24 -9.31 -12.27 -2.01
C GLY A 24 -8.73 -11.79 -0.67
N THR A 25 -9.40 -10.90 0.07
CA THR A 25 -8.90 -10.29 1.32
C THR A 25 -7.50 -9.69 1.19
N GLN A 26 -7.19 -9.08 0.05
CA GLN A 26 -5.83 -8.69 -0.31
C GLN A 26 -5.75 -7.23 -0.78
N PHE A 27 -4.64 -6.60 -0.42
CA PHE A 27 -4.25 -5.30 -0.95
C PHE A 27 -2.79 -5.33 -1.34
N SER A 28 -2.47 -4.75 -2.49
CA SER A 28 -1.09 -4.67 -2.94
C SER A 28 -0.76 -3.32 -3.56
N PHE A 29 0.48 -2.87 -3.42
CA PHE A 29 0.99 -1.70 -4.13
C PHE A 29 2.43 -1.88 -4.60
N LEU A 30 2.77 -1.25 -5.72
CA LEU A 30 4.13 -1.15 -6.21
C LEU A 30 4.75 0.16 -5.72
N ALA A 31 5.88 0.08 -5.04
CA ALA A 31 6.63 1.25 -4.61
C ALA A 31 8.11 1.16 -4.97
N ARG A 32 8.71 2.31 -5.29
CA ARG A 32 10.16 2.43 -5.47
C ARG A 32 10.92 2.24 -4.16
N GLU A 33 12.05 1.55 -4.23
CA GLU A 33 12.95 1.31 -3.09
C GLU A 33 13.49 2.63 -2.51
N PRO A 34 13.28 2.90 -1.22
CA PRO A 34 13.97 4.01 -0.58
C PRO A 34 15.49 3.86 -0.69
N ARG A 35 16.17 4.88 -1.24
CA ARG A 35 17.63 4.91 -1.41
C ARG A 35 18.18 3.93 -2.48
N GLY A 36 17.32 3.21 -3.19
CA GLY A 36 17.68 2.41 -4.35
C GLY A 36 17.70 3.19 -5.67
N HIS A 37 18.08 2.51 -6.76
CA HIS A 37 17.97 3.08 -8.11
C HIS A 37 16.51 3.36 -8.47
N PHE A 38 16.23 4.41 -9.26
CA PHE A 38 14.85 4.87 -9.52
C PHE A 38 13.96 3.84 -10.23
N SER A 39 14.55 2.88 -10.94
CA SER A 39 13.82 1.79 -11.60
C SER A 39 13.50 0.61 -10.67
N LEU A 40 14.12 0.55 -9.49
CA LEU A 40 13.93 -0.56 -8.55
C LEU A 40 12.62 -0.36 -7.79
N GLN A 41 11.69 -1.28 -8.01
CA GLN A 41 10.36 -1.27 -7.41
C GLN A 41 10.06 -2.62 -6.76
N TYR A 42 9.31 -2.58 -5.66
CA TYR A 42 8.85 -3.74 -4.94
C TYR A 42 7.33 -3.77 -4.87
N CYS A 43 6.77 -4.97 -5.00
CA CYS A 43 5.37 -5.23 -4.72
C CYS A 43 5.22 -5.51 -3.24
N HIS A 44 4.46 -4.67 -2.55
CA HIS A 44 4.09 -4.86 -1.16
C HIS A 44 2.67 -5.40 -1.14
N SER A 45 2.48 -6.59 -0.57
CA SER A 45 1.19 -7.27 -0.53
C SER A 45 0.81 -7.61 0.91
N PHE A 46 -0.45 -7.36 1.25
CA PHE A 46 -1.02 -7.53 2.57
C PHE A 46 -2.29 -8.37 2.45
N VAL A 47 -2.41 -9.37 3.32
CA VAL A 47 -3.60 -10.20 3.45
C VAL A 47 -4.29 -9.82 4.75
N THR A 48 -5.60 -9.60 4.67
CA THR A 48 -6.45 -9.31 5.81
C THR A 48 -7.25 -10.54 6.22
N GLN A 49 -7.88 -10.50 7.38
CA GLN A 49 -8.72 -11.61 7.85
C GLN A 49 -10.12 -11.56 7.25
N THR A 50 -10.60 -10.35 6.91
CA THR A 50 -11.93 -10.16 6.32
C THR A 50 -11.89 -9.17 5.16
N PRO A 51 -12.84 -9.27 4.21
CA PRO A 51 -12.97 -8.34 3.08
C PRO A 51 -13.12 -6.88 3.51
N GLU A 52 -13.84 -6.64 4.60
CA GLU A 52 -14.14 -5.30 5.11
C GLU A 52 -12.88 -4.60 5.63
N GLN A 53 -11.87 -5.37 6.08
CA GLN A 53 -10.59 -4.82 6.51
C GLN A 53 -9.81 -4.25 5.32
N VAL A 54 -9.96 -4.83 4.12
CA VAL A 54 -9.36 -4.30 2.88
C VAL A 54 -10.02 -2.97 2.51
N SER A 55 -11.36 -2.93 2.52
CA SER A 55 -12.12 -1.76 2.05
C SER A 55 -12.13 -0.59 3.03
N THR A 56 -12.10 -0.85 4.34
CA THR A 56 -12.34 0.16 5.38
C THR A 56 -11.04 0.71 5.98
N LYS A 57 -9.95 -0.07 6.00
CA LYS A 57 -8.72 0.31 6.71
C LYS A 57 -7.52 0.61 5.82
N MET A 58 -7.54 0.20 4.55
CA MET A 58 -6.42 0.46 3.63
C MET A 58 -6.62 1.80 2.92
N SER A 59 -6.66 2.87 3.72
CA SER A 59 -6.58 4.23 3.21
C SER A 59 -5.13 4.51 2.81
N VAL A 60 -4.84 4.42 1.51
CA VAL A 60 -3.74 5.23 0.96
C VAL A 60 -4.23 6.68 1.04
N GLN A 61 -3.97 7.33 2.17
CA GLN A 61 -4.48 8.67 2.46
C GLN A 61 -3.71 9.67 1.59
N VAL A 62 -4.23 9.94 0.38
CA VAL A 62 -3.67 10.96 -0.50
C VAL A 62 -4.17 12.32 -0.03
N HIS A 63 -3.28 13.11 0.57
CA HIS A 63 -3.49 14.55 0.66
C HIS A 63 -3.39 15.13 -0.76
N GLY A 64 -4.50 15.12 -1.50
CA GLY A 64 -4.68 15.94 -2.70
C GLY A 64 -5.01 15.26 -4.03
N GLU A 65 -4.80 13.95 -4.22
CA GLU A 65 -5.02 13.32 -5.55
C GLU A 65 -5.52 11.87 -5.42
N ARG A 66 -6.76 11.61 -5.83
CA ARG A 66 -7.33 10.25 -5.82
C ARG A 66 -6.58 9.40 -6.86
N MET A 67 -5.88 8.35 -6.44
CA MET A 67 -5.35 7.34 -7.38
C MET A 67 -6.55 6.65 -8.05
N LEU A 68 -6.87 7.08 -9.27
CA LEU A 68 -7.80 6.34 -10.12
C LEU A 68 -7.07 5.09 -10.60
N ASN A 69 -7.65 3.93 -10.35
CA ASN A 69 -7.25 2.67 -10.99
C ASN A 69 -7.27 2.92 -12.51
N ARG A 70 -6.10 2.93 -13.16
CA ARG A 70 -6.01 2.95 -14.62
C ARG A 70 -6.11 1.54 -15.14
#